data_AF-A0A3M1MQK7-F1
#
_entry.id   AF-A0A3M1MQK7-F1
#
_cell.length_a   1.000
_cell.length_b   1.000
_cell.length_c   1.000
_cell.angle_alpha   90.00
_cell.angle_beta   90.00
_cell.angle_gamma   90.00
#
_symmetry.space_group_name_H-M   'P 1'
#
loop_
_entity.id
_entity.type
_entity.pdbx_description
1 polymer ?
#
loop_
_entity_poly.entity_id
_entity_poly.type
_entity_poly.pdbx_seq_one_letter_code
_entity_poly.pdbx_strand_id
1 'polypeptide(L)' 'MYRDGILPQAEQAYRAALAAYQVGKVEVLTPLDALMKLYRYQIDYHRSVSDYLASLSRLEAETALGPGVVREQDN' A
#
# COMPACT_ATOMS: atom_id res chain seq x y z
N MET A 1 5.07 -0.70 8.09
CA MET A 1 4.19 0.38 8.64
C MET A 1 2.81 0.38 7.99
N TYR A 2 2.69 0.61 6.67
CA TYR A 2 1.38 0.52 5.99
C TYR A 2 0.83 -0.90 5.95
N ARG A 3 1.58 -1.85 5.37
CA ARG A 3 1.18 -3.27 5.23
C ARG A 3 0.87 -3.96 6.56
N ASP A 4 1.72 -3.73 7.56
CA ASP A 4 1.69 -4.51 8.81
C ASP A 4 0.98 -3.80 9.96
N GLY A 5 0.37 -2.64 9.72
CA GLY A 5 -0.24 -1.82 10.78
C GLY A 5 -1.45 -1.03 10.32
N ILE A 6 -1.23 0.03 9.53
CA ILE A 6 -2.28 0.97 9.13
C ILE A 6 -3.39 0.28 8.31
N LEU A 7 -3.02 -0.58 7.36
CA LEU A 7 -3.99 -1.29 6.52
C LEU A 7 -4.87 -2.26 7.33
N PRO A 8 -4.32 -3.17 8.16
CA PRO A 8 -5.11 -4.01 9.05
C PRO A 8 -6.05 -3.23 9.96
N GLN A 9 -5.59 -2.11 10.54
CA GLN A 9 -6.42 -1.27 11.43
C GLN A 9 -7.56 -0.58 10.68
N ALA A 10 -7.29 -0.06 9.48
CA ALA A 10 -8.32 0.57 8.65
C ALA A 10 -9.36 -0.47 8.17
N GLU A 11 -8.93 -1.69 7.86
CA GLU A 11 -9.83 -2.78 7.52
C GLU A 11 -10.72 -3.18 8.71
N GLN A 12 -10.13 -3.32 9.91
CA GLN A 12 -10.88 -3.59 11.13
C GLN A 12 -11.94 -2.50 11.40
N ALA A 13 -11.57 -1.23 11.23
CA ALA A 13 -12.47 -0.10 11.41
C ALA A 13 -13.63 -0.12 10.40
N TYR A 14 -13.36 -0.41 9.13
CA TYR A 14 -14.40 -0.58 8.11
C TYR A 14 -15.34 -1.74 8.46
N ARG A 15 -14.81 -2.91 8.85
CA ARG A 15 -15.61 -4.08 9.24
C ARG A 15 -16.51 -3.79 10.44
N ALA A 16 -16.00 -3.08 11.44
CA ALA A 16 -16.79 -2.66 12.61
C ALA A 16 -17.92 -1.69 12.22
N ALA A 17 -17.62 -0.69 11.38
CA ALA A 17 -18.61 0.26 10.88
C ALA A 17 -19.70 -0.42 10.04
N LEU A 18 -19.32 -1.37 9.18
CA LEU A 18 -20.25 -2.14 8.35
C LEU A 18 -21.17 -3.01 9.21
N ALA A 19 -20.61 -3.70 10.21
CA ALA A 19 -21.40 -4.52 11.14
C ALA A 19 -22.40 -3.65 11.92
N ALA A 20 -21.97 -2.47 12.40
CA ALA A 20 -22.84 -1.53 13.09
C ALA A 20 -23.98 -1.02 12.19
N TYR A 21 -23.70 -0.74 10.92
CA TYR A 21 -24.71 -0.33 9.94
C TYR A 21 -25.74 -1.45 9.70
N GLN A 22 -25.28 -2.69 9.53
CA GLN A 22 -26.15 -3.84 9.28
C GLN A 22 -27.15 -4.12 10.40
N VAL A 23 -26.82 -3.74 11.64
CA VAL A 23 -27.72 -3.85 12.81
C VAL A 23 -28.41 -2.53 13.15
N GLY A 24 -28.36 -1.52 12.27
CA GLY A 24 -29.06 -0.25 12.45
C GLY A 24 -28.49 0.67 13.53
N LYS A 25 -27.23 0.48 13.96
CA LYS A 25 -26.59 1.28 15.01
C LYS A 25 -25.94 2.56 14.50
N VAL A 26 -25.67 2.67 13.20
CA VAL A 26 -25.08 3.86 12.56
C VAL A 26 -25.72 4.07 11.19
N GLU A 27 -25.60 5.29 10.67
CA GLU A 27 -26.05 5.65 9.32
C GLU A 27 -25.09 5.15 8.24
N VAL A 28 -25.59 5.02 7.01
CA VAL A 28 -24.84 4.50 5.85
C VAL A 28 -23.54 5.26 5.54
N LEU A 29 -23.45 6.54 5.93
CA LEU A 29 -22.24 7.34 5.72
C LEU A 29 -21.05 6.85 6.56
N THR A 30 -21.29 6.21 7.70
CA THR A 30 -20.22 5.74 8.61
C THR A 30 -19.33 4.66 7.97
N PRO A 31 -19.87 3.53 7.47
CA PRO A 31 -19.04 2.55 6.76
C PRO A 31 -18.47 3.09 5.44
N LEU A 32 -19.16 4.02 4.77
CA LEU A 32 -18.65 4.64 3.54
C LEU A 32 -17.37 5.45 3.81
N ASP A 33 -17.37 6.26 4.87
CA ASP A 33 -16.20 7.03 5.29
C ASP A 33 -15.03 6.13 5.69
N ALA A 34 -15.31 5.03 6.41
CA ALA A 34 -14.29 4.05 6.77
C ALA A 34 -13.71 3.35 5.53
N LEU A 35 -14.56 3.04 4.53
CA LEU A 35 -14.13 2.45 3.27
C LEU A 35 -13.25 3.41 2.46
N MET A 36 -13.62 4.69 2.37
CA MET A 36 -12.80 5.70 1.68
C MET A 36 -11.43 5.86 2.33
N LYS A 37 -11.36 5.84 3.66
CA LYS A 37 -10.07 5.85 4.40
C LYS A 37 -9.24 4.61 4.12
N LEU A 38 -9.86 3.42 4.12
CA LEU A 38 -9.18 2.17 3.76
C LEU A 38 -8.57 2.24 2.35
N TYR A 39 -9.34 2.70 1.36
CA TYR A 39 -8.84 2.85 -0.01
C TYR A 39 -7.73 3.90 -0.13
N ARG A 40 -7.83 5.01 0.61
CA ARG A 40 -6.74 6.00 0.66
C ARG A 40 -5.44 5.34 1.11
N TYR A 41 -5.46 4.58 2.21
CA TYR A 41 -4.26 3.91 2.71
C TYR A 41 -3.73 2.83 1.77
N GLN A 42 -4.59 2.14 1.03
CA GLN A 42 -4.15 1.19 0.00
C GLN A 42 -3.42 1.91 -1.15
N ILE A 43 -3.97 3.02 -1.63
CA ILE A 43 -3.33 3.84 -2.67
C ILE A 43 -1.97 4.37 -2.18
N ASP A 44 -1.92 4.90 -0.96
CA ASP A 44 -0.68 5.46 -0.41
C ASP A 44 0.38 4.37 -0.19
N TYR A 45 -0.03 3.18 0.24
CA TYR A 45 0.87 2.02 0.30
C TYR A 45 1.45 1.69 -1.08
N HIS A 46 0.61 1.54 -2.10
CA HIS A 46 1.09 1.21 -3.45
C HIS A 46 2.01 2.30 -4.01
N ARG A 47 1.68 3.57 -3.82
CA ARG A 47 2.56 4.69 -4.20
C ARG A 47 3.92 4.61 -3.51
N SER A 48 3.93 4.37 -2.19
CA SER A 48 5.20 4.25 -1.44
C SER A 48 6.08 3.10 -1.93
N VAL A 49 5.47 1.97 -2.32
CA VAL A 49 6.19 0.83 -2.90
C VAL A 49 6.74 1.19 -4.28
N SER A 50 5.93 1.83 -5.13
CA SER A 50 6.37 2.26 -6.45
C SER A 50 7.51 3.29 -6.37
N ASP A 51 7.42 4.27 -5.48
CA ASP A 51 8.46 5.29 -5.29
C ASP A 51 9.78 4.68 -4.78
N TYR A 52 9.69 3.68 -3.89
CA TYR A 52 10.85 2.92 -3.43
C TYR A 52 11.52 2.17 -4.59
N LEU A 53 10.74 1.42 -5.39
CA LEU A 53 11.27 0.69 -6.54
C LEU A 53 11.88 1.61 -7.59
N ALA A 54 11.23 2.73 -7.90
CA ALA A 54 11.77 3.73 -8.83
C ALA A 54 13.09 4.33 -8.32
N SER A 55 13.19 4.56 -7.01
CA SER A 55 14.43 5.06 -6.41
C SER A 55 15.54 4.01 -6.42
N LEU A 56 15.21 2.73 -6.21
CA LEU A 56 16.15 1.62 -6.35
C LEU A 56 16.67 1.51 -7.79
N SER A 57 15.79 1.55 -8.79
CA SER A 57 16.21 1.48 -10.20
C SER A 57 17.07 2.67 -10.63
N ARG A 58 16.81 3.88 -10.10
CA ARG A 58 17.68 5.05 -10.32
C ARG A 58 19.07 4.82 -9.73
N LEU A 59 19.14 4.31 -8.50
CA LEU A 59 20.41 3.97 -7.86
C LEU A 59 21.18 2.92 -8.66
N GLU A 60 20.52 1.84 -9.08
CA GLU A 60 21.13 0.77 -9.91
C GLU A 60 21.68 1.30 -11.24
N ALA A 61 20.95 2.22 -11.88
CA ALA A 61 21.38 2.87 -13.12
C ALA A 61 22.61 3.79 -12.90
N GLU A 62 22.63 4.55 -11.81
CA GLU A 62 23.74 5.45 -11.46
C GLU A 62 25.00 4.67 -11.05
N THR A 63 24.85 3.52 -10.38
CA THR A 63 25.99 2.66 -10.00
C THR A 63 26.44 1.71 -11.12
N ALA A 64 25.86 1.81 -12.33
CA ALA A 64 26.10 0.93 -13.48
C ALA A 64 25.88 -0.58 -13.22
N LEU A 65 25.20 -0.94 -12.13
CA LEU A 65 24.67 -2.28 -11.85
C LEU A 65 23.33 -2.43 -12.57
N GLY A 66 23.30 -2.21 -13.88
CA GLY A 66 22.08 -2.36 -14.65
C GLY A 66 21.55 -3.81 -14.62
N PRO A 67 20.26 -4.04 -14.97
CA PRO A 67 19.76 -5.38 -15.28
C PRO A 67 20.47 -5.91 -16.52
N GLY A 68 21.68 -6.45 -16.33
CA GLY A 68 22.58 -6.80 -17.43
C GLY A 68 24.03 -7.12 -17.06
N VAL A 69 24.52 -6.86 -15.82
CA VAL A 69 25.94 -7.10 -15.49
C VAL A 69 26.28 -8.57 -15.19
N VAL A 70 25.58 -9.52 -15.81
CA VAL A 70 25.98 -10.93 -15.86
C VAL A 70 26.42 -11.35 -17.27
N ARG A 71 26.91 -10.42 -18.10
CA ARG A 71 27.54 -10.77 -19.36
C ARG A 71 29.00 -10.35 -19.37
N GLU A 72 29.81 -11.36 -19.04
CA GLU A 72 31.11 -11.65 -19.65
C GLU A 72 32.27 -10.74 -19.26
N GLN A 73 33.00 -11.19 -18.25
CA GLN A 73 34.44 -11.42 -18.33
C GLN A 73 34.89 -12.21 -17.10
N ASP A 74 35.14 -13.51 -17.29
CA ASP A 74 36.41 -14.15 -16.96
C ASP A 74 36.37 -15.65 -17.30
N ASN A 75 37.11 -15.97 -18.36
CA ASN A 75 37.62 -17.28 -18.82
C ASN A 75 36.70 -18.22 -19.63
#